data_AF-A0A9E5ZGW7-F1
#
_entry.id   AF-A0A9E5ZGW7-F1
#
_cell.length_a   1.000
_cell.length_b   1.000
_cell.length_c   1.000
_cell.angle_alpha   90.00
_cell.angle_beta   90.00
_cell.angle_gamma   90.00
#
_symmetry.space_group_name_H-M   'P 1'
#
loop_
_entity.id
_entity.type
_entity.pdbx_description
1 polymer ?
#
loop_
_entity_poly.entity_id
_entity_poly.type
_entity_poly.pdbx_seq_one_letter_code
_entity_poly.pdbx_strand_id
1 'polypeptide(L)' 'IKGKYLQRYLDEFVYKLNRRYFGDKLFDRVVIASITGL' A
#
# COMPACT_ATOMS: atom_id res chain seq x y z
N ILE A 1 -0.79 0.66 -25.22
CA ILE A 1 -1.05 1.55 -24.06
C ILE A 1 0.31 1.91 -23.46
N LYS A 2 0.72 3.20 -23.46
CA LYS A 2 2.00 3.61 -22.86
C LYS A 2 1.93 3.38 -21.34
N GLY A 3 2.63 2.37 -20.82
CA GLY A 3 2.59 1.95 -19.41
C GLY A 3 2.95 3.05 -18.40
N LYS A 4 3.62 4.13 -18.84
CA LYS A 4 4.03 5.25 -17.98
C LYS A 4 2.86 5.97 -17.28
N TYR A 5 1.69 6.04 -17.91
CA TYR A 5 0.50 6.64 -17.28
C TYR A 5 -0.28 5.62 -16.45
N LEU A 6 -0.20 4.34 -16.81
CA LEU A 6 -0.84 3.25 -16.07
C LEU A 6 -0.17 3.04 -14.71
N GLN A 7 1.16 3.11 -14.65
CA GLN A 7 1.88 2.99 -13.38
C GLN A 7 1.48 4.10 -12.40
N ARG A 8 1.45 5.36 -12.84
CA ARG A 8 1.04 6.49 -11.99
C ARG A 8 -0.40 6.36 -11.48
N TYR A 9 -1.30 5.82 -12.30
CA TYR A 9 -2.67 5.55 -11.88
C TYR A 9 -2.73 4.47 -10.81
N LEU A 10 -1.97 3.38 -10.98
CA LEU A 10 -1.89 2.30 -10.01
C LEU A 10 -1.30 2.78 -8.68
N ASP A 11 -0.24 3.60 -8.73
CA ASP A 11 0.39 4.15 -7.53
C ASP A 11 -0.61 5.02 -6.73
N GLU A 12 -1.36 5.89 -7.39
CA GLU A 12 -2.41 6.69 -6.73
C GLU A 12 -3.57 5.85 -6.19
N PHE A 13 -4.00 4.83 -6.94
CA PHE A 13 -5.06 3.93 -6.52
C PHE A 13 -4.67 3.18 -5.24
N VAL A 14 -3.49 2.58 -5.22
CA VAL A 14 -2.96 1.84 -4.07
C VAL A 14 -2.78 2.77 -2.87
N TYR A 15 -2.28 3.99 -3.07
CA TYR A 15 -2.15 4.98 -1.99
C TYR A 15 -3.50 5.32 -1.34
N LYS A 16 -4.53 5.64 -2.14
CA LYS A 16 -5.88 5.96 -1.64
C LYS A 16 -6.55 4.76 -0.96
N LEU A 17 -6.39 3.58 -1.53
CA LEU A 17 -6.93 2.33 -0.99
C LEU A 17 -6.28 2.01 0.37
N ASN A 18 -4.96 2.09 0.46
CA ASN A 18 -4.24 1.87 1.70
C ASN A 18 -4.65 2.86 2.79
N ARG A 19 -4.79 4.15 2.46
CA ARG A 19 -5.19 5.16 3.45
C ARG A 19 -6.63 4.98 3.93
N ARG A 20 -7.55 4.53 3.06
CA ARG A 20 -8.96 4.33 3.42
C ARG A 20 -9.20 3.10 4.30
N TYR A 21 -8.50 1.99 4.02
CA TYR A 21 -8.76 0.72 4.70
C TYR A 21 -7.73 0.38 5.77
N PHE A 22 -6.50 0.89 5.66
CA PHE A 22 -5.40 0.55 6.57
C PHE A 22 -4.96 1.72 7.45
N GLY A 23 -5.40 2.97 7.17
CA GLY A 23 -5.26 4.12 8.07
C GLY A 23 -3.90 4.20 8.77
N ASP A 24 -3.90 4.30 10.10
CA ASP A 24 -2.70 4.32 10.95
C ASP A 24 -2.10 2.93 11.19
N LYS A 25 -2.83 1.86 10.84
CA LYS A 25 -2.44 0.46 11.05
C LYS A 25 -1.48 -0.07 9.97
N LEU A 26 -1.06 0.79 9.02
CA LEU A 26 -0.04 0.42 8.03
C LEU A 26 1.28 0.05 8.73
N PHE A 27 1.62 0.78 9.80
CA PHE A 27 2.80 0.52 10.60
C PHE A 27 2.64 -0.78 11.42
N ASP A 28 1.47 -1.00 12.03
CA ASP A 28 1.16 -2.24 12.77
C ASP A 28 1.39 -3.50 11.93
N ARG A 29 1.06 -3.46 10.64
CA ARG A 29 1.29 -4.61 9.75
C ARG A 29 2.76 -4.93 9.53
N VAL A 30 3.58 -3.89 9.35
CA VAL A 30 5.03 -4.05 9.21
C VAL A 30 5.61 -4.56 10.53
N VAL A 31 5.20 -3.99 11.65
CA VAL A 31 5.62 -4.42 13.00
C VAL A 31 5.24 -5.88 13.25
N ILE A 32 3.99 -6.27 12.97
CA ILE A 32 3.54 -7.66 13.10
C ILE A 32 4.37 -8.54 12.16
N ALA A 33 4.52 -8.22 10.88
CA ALA A 33 5.32 -9.03 9.95
C ALA A 33 6.78 -9.20 10.40
N SER A 34 7.40 -8.13 10.91
CA SER A 34 8.77 -8.17 11.46
C SER A 34 8.90 -9.02 12.73
N ILE A 35 7.84 -9.09 13.55
CA ILE A 35 7.83 -9.89 14.79
C ILE A 35 7.43 -11.34 14.51
N THR A 36 6.46 -11.59 13.62
CA THR A 36 5.95 -12.94 13.31
C THR A 36 6.75 -13.68 12.24
N GLY A 37 7.61 -13.00 11.46
CA GLY A 37 8.61 -13.62 10.60
C GLY A 37 8.08 -14.72 9.66
N LEU A 38 6.99 -14.44 8.94
CA LEU A 38 6.44 -15.31 7.90
C LEU A 38 7.25 -15.20 6.61
#